data_AF-A0A2M7PRD6-F1
#
_entry.id   AF-A0A2M7PRD6-F1
#
_cell.length_a   1.000
_cell.length_b   1.000
_cell.length_c   1.000
_cell.angle_alpha   90.00
_cell.angle_beta   90.00
_cell.angle_gamma   90.00
#
_symmetry.space_group_name_H-M   'P 1'
#
loop_
_entity.id
_entity.type
_entity.pdbx_description
1 polymer ?
#
loop_
_entity_poly.entity_id
_entity_poly.type
_entity_poly.pdbx_seq_one_letter_code
_entity_poly.pdbx_strand_id
1 'polypeptide(L)'
;FLFQHSNNIYPIEVKAGKTGTLKSLQVYLAEKVEHTGIRFNLDFPTVGTNLSANIMVNGEFKKLDYSLISLPLYLAGGLSKVLNTLKT
;
A
#
# COMPACT_ATOMS: atom_id res chain seq x y z
N PHE A 1 -9.59 -2.94 -0.36
CA PHE A 1 -10.37 -1.68 -0.33
C PHE A 1 -9.65 -0.66 -1.18
N LEU A 2 -10.34 0.32 -1.78
CA LEU A 2 -9.71 1.37 -2.58
C LEU A 2 -10.02 2.72 -1.95
N PHE A 3 -9.02 3.58 -1.86
CA PHE A 3 -9.17 4.94 -1.36
C PHE A 3 -8.72 5.92 -2.42
N GLN A 4 -9.66 6.71 -2.93
CA GLN A 4 -9.36 7.77 -3.87
C GLN A 4 -9.04 9.05 -3.08
N HIS A 5 -7.90 9.67 -3.39
CA HIS A 5 -7.52 10.95 -2.83
C HIS A 5 -6.86 11.82 -3.89
N SER A 6 -7.45 12.99 -4.15
CA SER A 6 -7.13 13.83 -5.31
C SER A 6 -7.26 13.00 -6.61
N ASN A 7 -6.21 12.96 -7.43
CA ASN A 7 -6.19 12.24 -8.71
C ASN A 7 -5.51 10.86 -8.65
N ASN A 8 -5.39 10.26 -7.46
CA ASN A 8 -4.69 8.97 -7.27
C ASN A 8 -5.61 7.98 -6.55
N ILE A 9 -5.46 6.69 -6.88
CA ILE A 9 -6.17 5.58 -6.22
C ILE A 9 -5.16 4.77 -5.41
N TYR A 10 -5.40 4.68 -4.10
CA TYR A 10 -4.55 3.93 -3.19
C TYR A 10 -5.22 2.59 -2.84
N PRO A 11 -4.62 1.44 -3.18
CA PRO A 11 -5.09 0.16 -2.69
C PRO A 11 -4.80 0.05 -1.19
N ILE A 12 -5.83 -0.33 -0.44
CA ILE A 12 -5.79 -0.53 1.00
C ILE A 12 -5.94 -2.01 1.32
N GLU A 13 -4.99 -2.50 2.12
CA GLU A 13 -5.02 -3.82 2.73
C GLU A 13 -5.04 -3.70 4.25
N VAL A 14 -6.01 -4.35 4.90
CA VAL A 14 -6.14 -4.37 6.36
C VAL A 14 -5.68 -5.74 6.86
N LYS A 15 -4.75 -5.75 7.82
CA LYS A 15 -4.23 -6.98 8.43
C LYS A 15 -4.42 -6.94 9.95
N ALA A 16 -5.05 -7.98 10.50
CA ALA A 16 -5.27 -8.13 11.93
C ALA A 16 -4.05 -8.69 12.71
N GLY A 17 -2.95 -9.06 12.02
CA GLY A 17 -1.76 -9.66 12.66
C GLY A 17 -0.51 -9.65 11.77
N LYS A 18 0.61 -10.18 12.29
CA LYS A 18 1.95 -10.11 11.66
C LYS A 18 2.12 -11.00 10.41
N THR A 19 1.31 -12.03 10.23
CA THR A 19 1.58 -13.13 9.29
C THR A 19 0.92 -13.01 7.90
N GLY A 20 0.42 -11.82 7.52
CA GLY A 20 -0.21 -11.62 6.21
C GLY A 20 0.76 -11.15 5.14
N THR A 21 0.88 -11.89 4.03
CA THR A 21 1.59 -11.41 2.84
C THR A 21 0.82 -10.27 2.16
N LEU A 22 1.53 -9.34 1.54
CA LEU A 22 0.98 -8.19 0.80
C LEU A 22 0.61 -8.52 -0.65
N LYS A 23 0.37 -9.81 -0.95
CA LYS A 23 0.28 -10.31 -2.33
C LYS A 23 -0.84 -9.62 -3.12
N SER A 24 -2.01 -9.48 -2.52
CA SER A 24 -3.17 -8.82 -3.12
C SER A 24 -2.89 -7.36 -3.45
N LEU A 25 -2.28 -6.63 -2.51
CA LEU A 25 -1.90 -5.22 -2.71
C LEU A 25 -0.83 -5.08 -3.80
N GLN A 26 0.20 -5.93 -3.80
CA GLN A 26 1.26 -5.91 -4.80
C GLN A 26 0.73 -6.25 -6.21
N VAL A 27 -0.15 -7.25 -6.34
CA VAL A 27 -0.78 -7.58 -7.63
C VAL A 27 -1.58 -6.39 -8.16
N TYR A 28 -2.38 -5.72 -7.30
CA TYR A 28 -3.12 -4.53 -7.72
C TYR A 28 -2.19 -3.41 -8.21
N LEU A 29 -1.11 -3.14 -7.46
CA LEU A 29 -0.13 -2.11 -7.84
C LEU A 29 0.47 -2.38 -9.22
N ALA A 30 0.85 -3.64 -9.51
CA ALA A 30 1.40 -4.00 -10.82
C ALA A 30 0.36 -4.01 -11.96
N GLU A 31 -0.89 -4.38 -11.69
CA GLU A 31 -1.94 -4.37 -12.72
C GLU A 31 -2.38 -2.95 -13.08
N LYS A 32 -2.41 -2.04 -12.11
CA LYS A 32 -2.88 -0.66 -12.29
C LYS A 32 -1.77 0.36 -12.49
N VAL A 33 -0.51 -0.08 -12.44
CA VAL A 33 0.68 0.77 -12.56
C VAL A 33 0.66 1.88 -11.51
N GLU A 34 0.18 1.53 -10.32
CA GLU A 34 0.16 2.42 -9.15
C GLU A 34 1.43 2.16 -8.31
N HIS A 35 1.99 3.21 -7.72
CA HIS A 35 3.29 3.12 -7.04
C HIS A 35 3.19 3.10 -5.51
N THR A 36 2.02 3.34 -4.93
CA THR A 36 1.86 3.46 -3.48
C THR A 36 0.69 2.65 -2.97
N GLY A 37 0.97 1.71 -2.06
CA GLY A 37 -0.06 0.98 -1.32
C GLY A 37 -0.17 1.44 0.13
N ILE A 38 -1.34 1.20 0.74
CA ILE A 38 -1.58 1.48 2.15
C ILE A 38 -1.91 0.18 2.88
N ARG A 39 -1.22 -0.06 4.00
CA ARG A 39 -1.50 -1.16 4.92
C ARG A 39 -2.02 -0.60 6.23
N PHE A 40 -3.17 -1.09 6.70
CA PHE A 40 -3.59 -0.91 8.08
C PHE A 40 -3.25 -2.14 8.92
N ASN A 41 -2.55 -1.94 10.02
CA ASN A 41 -2.19 -2.98 11.00
C ASN A 41 -2.23 -2.41 12.43
N LEU A 42 -1.69 -3.15 13.41
CA LEU A 42 -1.58 -2.70 14.81
C LEU A 42 -0.15 -2.25 15.18
N ASP A 43 0.77 -2.24 14.20
CA ASP A 43 2.16 -1.83 14.41
C ASP A 43 2.30 -0.31 14.32
N PHE A 44 3.48 0.21 14.67
CA PHE A 44 3.81 1.63 14.54
C PHE A 44 3.70 2.12 13.09
N PRO A 45 3.33 3.40 12.89
CA PRO A 45 3.28 3.99 11.56
C PRO A 45 4.68 3.98 10.93
N THR A 46 4.76 3.48 9.71
CA THR A 46 6.02 3.38 8.97
C THR A 46 5.78 3.65 7.48
N VAL A 47 6.77 4.25 6.83
CA VAL A 47 6.76 4.46 5.38
C VAL A 47 7.96 3.70 4.81
N GLY A 48 7.69 2.70 3.99
CA GLY A 48 8.71 2.01 3.21
C GLY A 48 8.78 2.63 1.82
N THR A 49 9.93 3.18 1.45
CA THR A 49 10.21 3.70 0.11
C THR A 49 11.12 2.74 -0.64
N ASN A 50 10.99 2.68 -1.97
CA ASN A 50 11.86 1.88 -2.85
C ASN A 50 11.84 0.39 -2.50
N LEU A 51 10.69 -0.13 -2.08
CA LEU A 51 10.50 -1.56 -1.85
C LEU A 51 10.46 -2.27 -3.19
N SER A 52 11.15 -3.40 -3.31
CA SER A 52 11.09 -4.25 -4.49
C SER A 52 10.47 -5.60 -4.16
N ALA A 53 9.58 -6.08 -5.02
CA ALA A 53 8.97 -7.40 -4.91
C ALA A 53 8.87 -8.05 -6.29
N ASN A 54 9.15 -9.36 -6.34
CA ASN A 54 8.87 -10.17 -7.52
C ASN A 54 7.48 -10.79 -7.36
N ILE A 55 6.58 -10.46 -8.28
CA ILE A 55 5.20 -10.96 -8.25
C ILE A 55 4.83 -11.60 -9.58
N MET A 56 3.94 -12.59 -9.51
CA MET A 56 3.38 -13.24 -10.68
C MET A 56 2.05 -12.56 -11.02
N VAL A 57 1.98 -11.95 -12.20
CA VAL A 57 0.77 -11.31 -12.73
C VAL A 57 0.49 -11.92 -14.09
N ASN A 58 -0.70 -12.49 -14.29
CA ASN A 58 -1.10 -13.16 -15.54
C ASN A 58 -0.12 -14.23 -16.05
N GLY A 59 0.54 -14.95 -15.14
CA GLY A 59 1.50 -16.01 -15.48
C GLY A 59 2.92 -15.52 -15.79
N GLU A 60 3.16 -14.21 -15.81
CA GLU A 60 4.49 -13.62 -15.99
C GLU A 60 5.04 -13.09 -14.65
N PHE A 61 6.35 -13.29 -14.43
CA PHE A 61 7.04 -12.67 -13.31
C PHE A 61 7.35 -11.21 -13.64
N LYS A 62 6.82 -10.30 -12.84
CA LYS A 62 7.10 -8.86 -12.91
C LYS A 62 7.79 -8.40 -11.64
N LYS A 63 8.83 -7.58 -11.82
CA LYS A 63 9.44 -6.83 -10.75
C LYS A 63 8.59 -5.59 -10.48
N LEU A 64 8.16 -5.42 -9.24
CA LEU A 64 7.41 -4.27 -8.77
C LEU A 64 8.27 -3.46 -7.81
N ASP A 65 8.52 -2.20 -8.17
CA ASP A 65 9.10 -1.21 -7.28
C ASP A 65 7.98 -0.29 -6.77
N TYR A 66 7.82 -0.18 -5.44
CA TYR A 66 6.68 0.50 -4.82
C TYR A 66 7.00 1.10 -3.45
N SER A 67 6.10 1.97 -3.01
CA SER A 67 6.07 2.53 -1.67
C SER A 67 4.92 1.93 -0.86
N LEU A 68 5.13 1.73 0.43
CA LEU A 68 4.13 1.21 1.35
C LEU A 68 3.98 2.14 2.55
N ILE A 69 2.78 2.69 2.71
CA ILE A 69 2.39 3.45 3.89
C ILE A 69 1.70 2.48 4.85
N SER A 70 2.36 2.13 5.95
CA SER A 70 1.78 1.30 7.00
C SER A 70 1.29 2.20 8.13
N LEU A 71 0.02 2.06 8.50
CA LEU A 71 -0.59 2.86 9.56
C LEU A 71 -1.31 1.95 10.57
N PRO A 72 -1.29 2.30 11.86
CA PRO A 72 -2.20 1.74 12.84
C PRO A 72 -3.67 1.92 12.41
N LEU A 73 -4.53 0.93 12.66
CA LEU A 73 -5.98 1.05 12.34
C LEU A 73 -6.64 2.31 12.92
N TYR A 74 -6.22 2.73 14.11
CA TYR A 74 -6.78 3.93 14.77
C TYR A 74 -6.47 5.24 14.02
N LEU A 75 -5.51 5.23 13.08
CA LEU A 75 -5.20 6.39 12.22
C LEU A 75 -6.00 6.41 10.91
N ALA A 76 -6.89 5.45 10.67
CA ALA A 76 -7.66 5.37 9.43
C ALA A 76 -8.46 6.66 9.12
N GLY A 77 -9.04 7.31 10.14
CA GLY A 77 -9.76 8.57 9.98
C GLY A 77 -8.88 9.77 9.60
N GLY A 78 -7.56 9.68 9.81
CA GLY A 78 -6.59 10.74 9.48
C GLY A 78 -5.89 10.55 8.13
N LEU A 79 -6.30 9.56 7.33
CA LEU A 79 -5.55 9.13 6.15
C LEU A 79 -5.30 10.26 5.13
N SER A 80 -6.31 11.07 4.82
CA SER A 80 -6.15 12.22 3.90
C SER A 80 -5.09 13.22 4.38
N LYS A 81 -5.01 13.46 5.69
CA LYS A 81 -4.01 14.37 6.27
C LYS A 81 -2.60 13.80 6.11
N VAL A 82 -2.43 12.51 6.40
CA VAL A 82 -1.15 11.81 6.23
C VAL A 82 -0.69 11.86 4.77
N LEU A 83 -1.60 11.58 3.82
CA LEU A 83 -1.27 11.64 2.39
C LEU A 83 -0.87 13.03 1.92
N ASN A 84 -1.48 14.08 2.45
CA ASN A 84 -1.10 15.46 2.13
C ASN A 84 0.30 15.79 2.67
N THR A 85 0.63 15.35 3.89
CA THR A 85 1.97 15.57 4.48
C THR A 85 3.07 14.84 3.72
N LEU A 86 2.83 13.62 3.23
CA LEU A 86 3.83 12.83 2.52
C LEU A 86 4.08 13.28 1.07
N LYS A 87 3.19 14.08 0.49
CA LYS A 87 3.34 14.67 -0.85
C LYS A 87 4.06 16.02 -0.85
N THR A 88 4.29 16.59 0.33
CA THR A 88 5.01 17.86 0.52
C THR A 88 6.49 17.57 0.65
#